data_AF-A0A3C0BB69-F1
#
_entry.id   AF-A0A3C0BB69-F1
#
_cell.length_a   1.000
_cell.length_b   1.000
_cell.length_c   1.000
_cell.angle_alpha   90.00
_cell.angle_beta   90.00
_cell.angle_gamma   90.00
#
_symmetry.space_group_name_H-M   'P 1'
#
loop_
_entity.id
_entity.type
_entity.pdbx_description
1 polymer ?
#
loop_
_entity_poly.entity_id
_entity_poly.type
_entity_poly.pdbx_seq_one_letter_code
_entity_poly.pdbx_strand_id
1 'polypeptide(L)'
;TLPIIYLLQQSDWMEKRRIIHIIKNQRNQPDKVNELLEKVKTKGGIAYAEKRMMDYREQAIDLLRTFPESEYRNSLEQLVVYTTERRK
;
A
#
# COMPACT_ATOMS: atom_id res chain seq x y z
N THR A 1 -6.90 -1.71 -4.06
CA THR A 1 -5.52 -1.87 -3.51
C THR A 1 -5.56 -1.73 -2.00
N LEU A 2 -4.43 -1.98 -1.31
CA LEU A 2 -4.33 -1.96 0.16
C LEU A 2 -4.89 -0.70 0.84
N PRO A 3 -4.65 0.54 0.36
CA PRO A 3 -5.21 1.74 1.00
C PRO A 3 -6.75 1.73 1.08
N ILE A 4 -7.42 1.24 0.04
CA ILE A 4 -8.89 1.13 -0.02
C ILE A 4 -9.40 -0.01 0.87
N ILE A 5 -8.68 -1.13 0.93
CA ILE A 5 -9.04 -2.25 1.81
C ILE A 5 -9.00 -1.79 3.26
N TYR A 6 -7.96 -1.04 3.66
CA TYR A 6 -7.86 -0.46 4.99
C TYR A 6 -8.98 0.54 5.29
N LEU A 7 -9.27 1.46 4.35
CA LEU A 7 -10.41 2.38 4.48
C LEU A 7 -11.72 1.61 4.71
N LEU A 8 -11.97 0.56 3.92
CA LEU A 8 -13.16 -0.28 4.06
C LEU A 8 -13.18 -0.94 5.44
N GLN A 9 -12.08 -1.50 5.95
CA GLN A 9 -12.05 -2.11 7.28
C GLN A 9 -12.49 -1.14 8.39
N GLN A 10 -12.14 0.14 8.27
CA GLN A 10 -12.46 1.20 9.24
C GLN A 10 -13.83 1.88 9.00
N SER A 11 -14.58 1.45 7.99
CA SER A 11 -15.86 2.04 7.60
C SER A 11 -17.05 1.24 8.13
N ASP A 12 -18.17 1.92 8.40
CA ASP A 12 -19.43 1.24 8.73
C ASP A 12 -20.05 0.56 7.50
N TRP A 13 -21.13 -0.19 7.70
CA TRP A 13 -21.76 -0.94 6.60
C TRP A 13 -22.33 -0.04 5.49
N MET A 14 -22.93 1.10 5.83
CA MET A 14 -23.51 2.02 4.85
C MET A 14 -22.41 2.71 4.04
N GLU A 15 -21.35 3.13 4.72
CA GLU A 15 -20.17 3.76 4.15
C GLU A 15 -19.41 2.78 3.23
N LYS A 16 -19.21 1.53 3.66
CA LYS A 16 -18.66 0.46 2.81
C LYS A 16 -19.44 0.30 1.52
N ARG A 17 -20.78 0.24 1.59
CA ARG A 17 -21.64 0.13 0.41
C ARG A 17 -21.49 1.33 -0.52
N ARG A 18 -21.44 2.55 0.03
CA ARG A 18 -21.22 3.78 -0.76
C ARG A 18 -19.87 3.77 -1.47
N ILE A 19 -18.79 3.45 -0.74
CA ILE A 19 -17.43 3.38 -1.30
C ILE A 19 -17.37 2.37 -2.45
N ILE A 20 -17.90 1.16 -2.24
CA ILE A 20 -17.92 0.12 -3.27
C ILE A 20 -18.73 0.55 -4.49
N HIS A 21 -19.86 1.24 -4.30
CA HIS A 21 -20.66 1.77 -5.40
C HIS A 21 -19.89 2.81 -6.23
N ILE A 22 -19.20 3.74 -5.58
CA ILE A 22 -18.36 4.75 -6.27
C ILE A 22 -17.30 4.05 -7.13
N ILE A 23 -16.58 3.09 -6.54
CA ILE A 23 -15.53 2.33 -7.24
C ILE A 23 -16.08 1.52 -8.42
N LYS A 24 -17.28 0.93 -8.30
CA LYS A 24 -17.85 0.10 -9.37
C LYS A 24 -18.48 0.92 -10.50
N ASN A 25 -19.20 1.98 -10.16
CA ASN A 25 -20.16 2.60 -11.08
C ASN A 25 -19.81 4.06 -11.44
N GLN A 26 -18.91 4.70 -10.70
CA GLN A 26 -18.64 6.14 -10.84
C GLN A 26 -17.16 6.43 -11.15
N ARG A 27 -16.47 5.48 -11.79
CA ARG A 27 -15.04 5.59 -12.16
C ARG A 27 -14.74 6.79 -13.07
N ASN A 28 -15.72 7.22 -13.87
CA ASN A 28 -15.57 8.33 -14.81
C ASN A 28 -15.98 9.68 -14.20
N GLN A 29 -16.15 9.76 -12.87
CA GLN A 29 -16.51 10.99 -12.16
C GLN A 29 -15.32 11.43 -11.28
N PRO A 30 -14.43 12.30 -11.79
CA PRO A 30 -13.17 12.65 -11.14
C PRO A 30 -13.36 13.17 -9.72
N ASP A 31 -14.37 14.01 -9.49
CA ASP A 31 -14.64 14.62 -8.19
C ASP A 31 -14.92 13.58 -7.10
N LYS A 32 -15.65 12.51 -7.44
CA LYS A 32 -15.97 11.44 -6.50
C LYS A 32 -14.79 10.51 -6.23
N VAL A 33 -13.94 10.33 -7.24
CA VAL A 33 -12.68 9.60 -7.06
C VAL A 33 -11.73 10.40 -6.16
N ASN A 34 -11.66 11.72 -6.35
CA ASN A 34 -10.84 12.61 -5.51
C ASN A 34 -11.34 12.65 -4.06
N GLU A 35 -12.66 12.75 -3.84
CA GLU A 35 -13.25 12.65 -2.49
C GLU A 35 -12.84 11.34 -1.81
N LEU A 36 -12.89 10.22 -2.56
CA LEU A 36 -12.47 8.92 -2.04
C LEU A 36 -10.97 8.86 -1.73
N LEU A 37 -10.11 9.45 -2.56
CA LEU A 37 -8.67 9.51 -2.33
C LEU A 37 -8.32 10.34 -1.08
N GLU A 38 -8.94 11.51 -0.92
CA GLU A 38 -8.79 12.33 0.30
C GLU A 38 -9.28 11.57 1.53
N LYS A 39 -10.37 10.82 1.40
CA LYS A 39 -10.87 9.97 2.48
C LYS A 39 -9.90 8.84 2.85
N VAL A 40 -9.28 8.19 1.87
CA VAL A 40 -8.23 7.20 2.09
C VAL A 40 -7.05 7.83 2.82
N LYS A 41 -6.63 9.04 2.43
CA LYS A 41 -5.53 9.77 3.05
C LYS A 41 -5.84 10.15 4.50
N THR A 42 -6.98 10.78 4.76
CA THR A 42 -7.42 11.21 6.10
C THR A 42 -7.63 10.04 7.06
N LYS A 43 -8.11 8.90 6.57
CA LYS A 43 -8.26 7.68 7.38
C LYS A 43 -6.94 6.91 7.56
N GLY A 44 -5.83 7.38 7.00
CA GLY A 44 -4.51 6.76 7.16
C GLY A 44 -4.24 5.55 6.27
N GLY A 45 -5.07 5.30 5.24
CA GLY A 45 -4.90 4.16 4.34
C GLY A 45 -3.60 4.20 3.51
N ILE A 46 -3.10 5.40 3.18
CA ILE A 46 -1.81 5.57 2.51
C ILE A 46 -0.68 5.18 3.46
N ALA A 47 -0.65 5.78 4.66
CA ALA A 47 0.35 5.48 5.68
C ALA A 47 0.36 4.00 6.08
N TYR A 48 -0.82 3.37 6.17
CA TYR A 48 -0.92 1.93 6.41
C TYR A 48 -0.26 1.11 5.29
N ALA A 49 -0.54 1.44 4.03
CA ALA A 49 0.05 0.71 2.91
C ALA A 49 1.57 0.89 2.83
N GLU A 50 2.07 2.11 3.11
CA GLU A 50 3.51 2.39 3.19
C GLU A 50 4.17 1.61 4.32
N LYS A 51 3.56 1.60 5.52
CA LYS A 51 4.05 0.80 6.65
C LYS A 51 4.12 -0.68 6.27
N ARG A 52 3.06 -1.25 5.70
CA ARG A 52 3.05 -2.66 5.27
C ARG A 52 4.12 -2.96 4.23
N MET A 53 4.39 -2.03 3.31
CA MET A 53 5.48 -2.18 2.34
C MET A 53 6.85 -2.22 3.04
N MET A 54 7.09 -1.34 4.01
CA MET A 54 8.33 -1.34 4.80
C MET A 54 8.47 -2.61 5.65
N ASP A 55 7.38 -3.08 6.28
CA ASP A 55 7.38 -4.34 7.04
C ASP A 55 7.83 -5.52 6.15
N TYR A 56 7.36 -5.59 4.90
CA TYR A 56 7.76 -6.65 3.97
C TYR A 56 9.19 -6.49 3.46
N ARG A 57 9.66 -5.25 3.28
CA ARG A 57 11.06 -4.95 2.94
C ARG A 57 11.99 -5.50 4.02
N GLU A 58 11.70 -5.21 5.27
CA GLU A 58 12.51 -5.66 6.41
C GLU A 58 12.53 -7.18 6.50
N GLN A 59 11.37 -7.83 6.43
CA GLN A 59 11.28 -9.30 6.40
C GLN A 59 12.10 -9.93 5.26
N ALA A 60 12.11 -9.30 4.08
CA ALA A 60 12.89 -9.79 2.94
C ALA A 60 14.41 -9.63 3.17
N ILE A 61 14.84 -8.51 3.76
CA ILE A 61 16.25 -8.27 4.13
C ILE A 61 16.68 -9.28 5.19
N ASP A 62 15.87 -9.49 6.23
CA ASP A 62 16.16 -10.45 7.31
C ASP A 62 16.29 -11.88 6.76
N LEU A 63 15.42 -12.25 5.81
CA LEU A 63 15.51 -13.53 5.12
C LEU A 63 16.81 -13.66 4.31
N LEU A 64 17.22 -12.61 3.59
CA LEU A 64 18.48 -12.63 2.82
C LEU A 64 19.71 -12.79 3.73
N ARG A 65 19.67 -12.21 4.93
CA ARG A 65 20.75 -12.31 5.92
C ARG A 65 20.91 -13.70 6.54
N THR A 66 19.95 -14.60 6.33
CA THR A 66 20.11 -16.02 6.71
C THR A 66 21.08 -16.76 5.78
N PHE A 67 21.37 -16.22 4.60
CA PHE A 67 22.34 -16.79 3.67
C PHE A 67 23.75 -16.24 3.90
N PRO A 68 24.81 -17.02 3.58
CA PRO A 68 26.17 -16.54 3.62
C PRO A 68 26.38 -15.27 2.79
N GLU A 69 27.29 -14.42 3.24
CA GLU A 69 27.65 -13.22 2.50
C GLU A 69 28.22 -13.55 1.12
N SER A 70 27.69 -12.89 0.10
CA SER A 70 28.10 -13.02 -1.29
C SER A 70 27.68 -11.79 -2.08
N GLU A 71 28.30 -11.58 -3.23
CA GLU A 71 27.90 -10.51 -4.17
C GLU A 71 26.43 -10.66 -4.59
N TYR A 72 25.94 -11.89 -4.74
CA TYR A 72 24.56 -12.17 -5.08
C TYR A 72 23.59 -11.74 -3.98
N ARG A 73 23.88 -12.10 -2.70
CA ARG A 73 23.06 -11.68 -1.55
C ARG A 73 22.99 -10.15 -1.46
N ASN A 74 24.14 -9.49 -1.57
CA ASN A 74 24.24 -8.04 -1.44
C ASN A 74 23.50 -7.34 -2.61
N SER A 75 23.57 -7.89 -3.83
CA SER A 75 22.82 -7.37 -4.98
C SER A 75 21.30 -7.49 -4.80
N LEU A 76 20.82 -8.60 -4.21
CA LEU A 76 19.40 -8.80 -3.91
C LEU A 76 18.89 -7.86 -2.81
N GLU A 77 19.68 -7.63 -1.76
CA GLU A 77 19.34 -6.63 -0.73
C GLU A 77 19.19 -5.24 -1.37
N GLN A 78 20.13 -4.82 -2.22
CA GLN A 78 20.05 -3.53 -2.92
C GLN A 78 18.82 -3.44 -3.82
N LEU A 79 18.45 -4.53 -4.51
CA LEU A 79 17.23 -4.57 -5.32
C LEU A 79 15.98 -4.37 -4.47
N VAL A 80 15.88 -5.05 -3.32
CA VAL A 80 14.77 -4.89 -2.37
C VAL A 80 14.65 -3.45 -1.91
N VAL A 81 15.76 -2.82 -1.52
CA VAL A 81 15.80 -1.40 -1.15
C VAL A 81 15.32 -0.50 -2.30
N TYR A 82 15.90 -0.67 -3.49
CA TYR A 82 15.56 0.13 -4.66
C TYR A 82 14.06 0.04 -5.01
N THR A 83 13.46 -1.16 -4.92
CA THR A 83 12.05 -1.33 -5.30
C THR A 83 11.08 -0.58 -4.40
N THR A 84 11.47 -0.26 -3.16
CA THR A 84 10.63 0.36 -2.11
C THR A 84 10.90 1.86 -1.89
N GLU A 85 12.06 2.36 -2.31
CA GLU A 85 12.43 3.79 -2.19
C GLU A 85 12.08 4.64 -3.42
N ARG A 86 11.37 4.06 -4.40
CA ARG A 86 10.94 4.78 -5.61
C ARG A 86 10.03 5.96 -5.27
N ARG A 87 10.58 7.18 -5.24
CA ARG A 87 9.84 8.42 -5.42
C ARG A 87 9.63 8.61 -6.92
N LYS A 88 8.37 8.56 -7.36
CA LYS A 88 7.94 9.06 -8.68
C LYS A 88 7.39 10.47 -8.53
#